data_AF-A0AAP0DGV7-F1
#
_entry.id   AF-A0AAP0DGV7-F1
#
_cell.length_a   1.000
_cell.length_b   1.000
_cell.length_c   1.000
_cell.angle_alpha   90.00
_cell.angle_beta   90.00
_cell.angle_gamma   90.00
#
_symmetry.space_group_name_H-M   'P 1'
#
loop_
_entity.id
_entity.type
_entity.pdbx_description
1 polymer ?
#
loop_
_entity_poly.entity_id
_entity_poly.type
_entity_poly.pdbx_seq_one_letter_code
_entity_poly.pdbx_strand_id
1 'polypeptide(L)'
;MRALTKAVTAILLLFFLFTAPSTAAIKSIKIRSDNRPVILFRKFGFTNTGNLSIAISNLSVTSTKSPYDPSRIGFFLLWDQTLIQRVLLEVEQNPDFCIVDSIFLSLLFTFRDIPAKHSSFNLSYPVTYPDEYTLLFANCNPQSFVTMDVRTELYNIYDETTKDYLSVGLTKLPSLYLIISLIYINFLAIWIRVCFKNRRSVHRIHLLMGALLTMQAVSMFCNAEERRHVKATGTPQGWDVTFYVFRFINSVLLFIVTVLIGAGWWYLKPFLQKKENIFLMIMIPFQVLSDVASIVMDETGPSSKDWATWNQVYMVNDAICRCAVLFPIVWSIRSLKESSKTDDKAGRNLSLFTQFFRLVVGYLWLPKICVFALESIVDYTNIWVFSATEEISTLLFYLVMFFMFRPVEEDHEYFVVDNESLNLKAIPTGMQTDEHEVQEGRY
;
A
#
# COMPACT_ATOMS: atom_id res chain seq x y z
N MET A 1 -18.67 22.49 6.30
CA MET A 1 -19.18 21.61 5.23
C MET A 1 -19.01 22.17 3.82
N ARG A 2 -19.64 23.28 3.37
CA ARG A 2 -19.46 23.80 1.99
C ARG A 2 -17.99 24.00 1.55
N ALA A 3 -17.13 24.52 2.43
CA ALA A 3 -15.70 24.70 2.14
C ALA A 3 -14.97 23.35 1.98
N LEU A 4 -15.28 22.37 2.85
CA LEU A 4 -14.74 21.00 2.76
C LEU A 4 -15.20 20.32 1.47
N THR A 5 -16.48 20.45 1.10
CA THR A 5 -17.00 19.89 -0.16
C THR A 5 -16.30 20.49 -1.37
N LYS A 6 -16.13 21.82 -1.43
CA LYS A 6 -15.40 22.48 -2.53
C LYS A 6 -13.94 22.05 -2.59
N ALA A 7 -13.28 21.92 -1.43
CA ALA A 7 -11.90 21.43 -1.36
C ALA A 7 -11.79 19.99 -1.87
N VAL A 8 -12.69 19.09 -1.43
CA VAL A 8 -12.74 17.70 -1.90
C VAL A 8 -13.02 17.62 -3.40
N THR A 9 -13.92 18.46 -3.94
CA THR A 9 -14.17 18.50 -5.39
C THR A 9 -12.97 19.01 -6.18
N ALA A 10 -12.29 20.06 -5.71
CA ALA A 10 -11.07 20.56 -6.35
C ALA A 10 -9.93 19.53 -6.30
N ILE A 11 -9.81 18.81 -5.19
CA ILE A 11 -8.87 17.71 -4.99
C ILE A 11 -9.16 16.55 -5.95
N LEU A 12 -10.43 16.17 -6.12
CA LEU A 12 -10.83 15.13 -7.08
C LEU A 12 -10.47 15.54 -8.51
N LEU A 13 -10.74 16.79 -8.89
CA LEU A 13 -10.35 17.31 -10.21
C LEU A 13 -8.82 17.33 -10.39
N LEU A 14 -8.08 17.70 -9.35
CA LEU A 14 -6.62 17.66 -9.35
C LEU A 14 -6.09 16.23 -9.50
N PHE A 15 -6.69 15.27 -8.79
CA PHE A 15 -6.35 13.86 -8.87
C PHE A 15 -6.51 13.31 -10.31
N PHE A 16 -7.61 13.65 -10.99
CA PHE A 16 -7.83 13.25 -12.39
C PHE A 16 -6.79 13.81 -13.37
N LEU A 17 -6.12 14.92 -13.05
CA LEU A 17 -5.02 15.44 -13.87
C LEU A 17 -3.73 14.60 -13.74
N PHE A 18 -3.58 13.88 -12.62
CA PHE A 18 -2.41 13.05 -12.33
C PHE A 18 -2.60 11.57 -12.70
N THR A 19 -3.83 11.11 -12.91
CA THR A 19 -4.13 9.77 -13.43
C THR A 19 -3.97 9.71 -14.94
N ALA A 20 -2.75 9.91 -15.45
CA ALA A 20 -2.45 9.56 -16.83
C ALA A 20 -2.26 8.03 -16.93
N PRO A 21 -2.82 7.36 -17.95
CA PRO A 21 -2.73 5.90 -18.08
C PRO A 21 -1.32 5.48 -18.50
N SER A 22 -0.57 4.72 -17.70
CA SER A 22 0.66 4.10 -18.21
C SER A 22 1.17 2.83 -17.51
N THR A 23 0.40 2.15 -16.66
CA THR A 23 0.84 0.89 -16.02
C THR A 23 0.82 -0.31 -16.97
N ALA A 24 1.68 -0.27 -17.98
CA ALA A 24 1.94 -1.39 -18.84
C ALA A 24 3.10 -2.24 -18.30
N ALA A 25 2.97 -3.55 -18.41
CA ALA A 25 4.11 -4.45 -18.29
C ALA A 25 5.11 -4.21 -19.45
N ILE A 26 4.60 -3.87 -20.63
CA ILE A 26 5.43 -3.39 -21.74
C ILE A 26 5.70 -1.89 -21.52
N LYS A 27 6.90 -1.54 -21.05
CA LYS A 27 7.26 -0.14 -20.79
C LYS A 27 8.03 0.46 -21.95
N SER A 28 7.72 1.72 -22.27
CA SER A 28 8.48 2.54 -23.22
C SER A 28 9.02 3.77 -22.49
N ILE A 29 10.31 3.75 -22.18
CA ILE A 29 10.99 4.75 -21.38
C ILE A 29 11.83 5.63 -22.29
N LYS A 30 11.71 6.95 -22.11
CA LYS A 30 12.48 7.95 -22.85
C LYS A 30 13.61 8.46 -21.97
N ILE A 31 14.85 8.14 -22.32
CA ILE A 31 16.04 8.65 -21.68
C ILE A 31 16.53 9.84 -22.48
N ARG A 32 16.69 10.99 -21.83
CA ARG A 32 17.08 12.26 -22.46
C ARG A 32 18.26 12.85 -21.70
N SER A 33 19.40 12.99 -22.39
CA SER A 33 20.63 13.58 -21.85
C SER A 33 20.92 13.13 -20.41
N ASP A 34 20.93 11.80 -20.20
CA ASP A 34 21.11 11.20 -18.88
C ASP A 34 22.56 10.79 -18.66
N ASN A 35 23.12 11.17 -17.53
CA ASN A 35 24.49 10.90 -17.11
C ASN A 35 24.57 9.98 -15.90
N ARG A 36 23.45 9.38 -15.46
CA ARG A 36 23.47 8.41 -14.36
C ARG A 36 24.30 7.19 -14.76
N PRO A 37 25.20 6.71 -13.88
CA PRO A 37 26.05 5.57 -14.20
C PRO A 37 25.26 4.26 -14.27
N VAL A 38 24.13 4.18 -13.56
CA VAL A 38 23.21 3.03 -13.57
C VAL A 38 21.77 3.53 -13.62
N ILE A 39 20.93 2.92 -14.47
CA ILE A 39 19.51 3.16 -14.57
C ILE A 39 18.77 1.84 -14.38
N LEU A 40 17.88 1.78 -13.39
CA LEU A 40 17.04 0.61 -13.13
C LEU A 40 15.80 0.65 -14.03
N PHE A 41 15.56 -0.41 -14.80
CA PHE A 41 14.40 -0.48 -15.68
C PHE A 41 13.21 -1.17 -15.01
N ARG A 42 13.36 -2.46 -14.71
CA ARG A 42 12.26 -3.26 -14.18
C ARG A 42 12.78 -4.52 -13.49
N LYS A 43 12.08 -4.94 -12.45
CA LYS A 43 12.25 -6.22 -11.77
C LYS A 43 11.20 -7.22 -12.27
N PHE A 44 11.59 -8.46 -12.56
CA PHE A 44 10.70 -9.47 -13.11
C PHE A 44 11.16 -10.89 -12.73
N GLY A 45 10.23 -11.69 -12.21
CA GLY A 45 10.41 -13.12 -11.93
C GLY A 45 10.20 -13.94 -13.20
N PHE A 46 11.26 -14.60 -13.64
CA PHE A 46 11.25 -15.47 -14.81
C PHE A 46 11.06 -16.93 -14.42
N THR A 47 10.46 -17.68 -15.33
CA THR A 47 10.45 -19.15 -15.34
C THR A 47 11.57 -19.66 -16.25
N ASN A 48 11.70 -20.97 -16.40
CA ASN A 48 12.62 -21.59 -17.37
C ASN A 48 12.27 -21.29 -18.84
N THR A 49 11.10 -20.73 -19.12
CA THR A 49 10.62 -20.31 -20.45
C THR A 49 10.48 -18.77 -20.54
N GLY A 50 11.31 -18.05 -19.79
CA GLY A 50 11.35 -16.60 -19.79
C GLY A 50 11.90 -16.02 -21.08
N ASN A 51 11.38 -14.86 -21.48
CA ASN A 51 11.94 -14.11 -22.60
C ASN A 51 11.95 -12.60 -22.30
N LEU A 52 13.06 -11.96 -22.67
CA LEU A 52 13.29 -10.54 -22.53
C LEU A 52 13.56 -9.94 -23.90
N SER A 53 12.76 -8.96 -24.31
CA SER A 53 13.02 -8.15 -25.52
C SER A 53 13.29 -6.71 -25.13
N ILE A 54 14.34 -6.15 -25.73
CA ILE A 54 14.76 -4.77 -25.59
C ILE A 54 14.85 -4.17 -26.99
N ALA A 55 14.02 -3.17 -27.25
CA ALA A 55 14.06 -2.39 -28.47
C ALA A 55 14.49 -0.96 -28.16
N ILE A 56 15.47 -0.45 -28.88
CA ILE A 56 16.04 0.88 -28.68
C ILE A 56 15.90 1.66 -29.98
N SER A 57 15.53 2.94 -29.87
CA SER A 57 15.47 3.88 -30.98
C SER A 57 15.99 5.26 -30.56
N ASN A 58 16.30 6.11 -31.54
CA ASN A 58 16.79 7.48 -31.30
C ASN A 58 18.03 7.54 -30.38
N LEU A 59 18.96 6.60 -30.56
CA LEU A 59 20.17 6.52 -29.76
C LEU A 59 21.15 7.64 -30.14
N SER A 60 21.56 8.44 -29.16
CA SER A 60 22.69 9.36 -29.26
C SER A 60 23.48 9.41 -27.96
N VAL A 61 24.80 9.47 -28.09
CA VAL A 61 25.73 9.57 -26.95
C VAL A 61 26.60 10.79 -27.17
N THR A 62 26.55 11.73 -26.22
CA THR A 62 27.38 12.94 -26.23
C THR A 62 28.38 12.83 -25.09
N SER A 63 29.66 13.04 -25.34
CA SER A 63 30.69 13.04 -24.28
C SER A 63 31.54 14.30 -24.37
N THR A 64 31.85 14.90 -23.22
CA THR A 64 32.81 16.01 -23.13
C THR A 64 34.26 15.53 -23.10
N LYS A 65 34.51 14.25 -22.82
CA LYS A 65 35.82 13.60 -22.93
C LYS A 65 35.79 12.64 -24.13
N SER A 66 36.47 12.98 -25.21
CA SER A 66 36.66 12.11 -26.37
C SER A 66 38.01 11.39 -26.30
N PRO A 67 38.11 10.11 -26.68
CA PRO A 67 37.06 9.22 -27.19
C PRO A 67 36.25 8.53 -26.08
N TYR A 68 34.97 8.28 -26.31
CA TYR A 68 34.14 7.43 -25.43
C TYR A 68 34.24 5.97 -25.88
N ASP A 69 34.14 5.02 -24.94
CA ASP A 69 34.22 3.59 -25.23
C ASP A 69 32.82 2.95 -25.29
N PRO A 70 32.33 2.51 -26.45
CA PRO A 70 31.00 1.91 -26.58
C PRO A 70 30.88 0.52 -25.92
N SER A 71 31.98 -0.15 -25.57
CA SER A 71 31.93 -1.43 -24.84
C SER A 71 31.63 -1.25 -23.35
N ARG A 72 31.77 -0.03 -22.82
CA ARG A 72 31.52 0.34 -21.42
C ARG A 72 30.12 0.89 -21.15
N ILE A 73 29.22 0.72 -22.12
CA ILE A 73 27.81 1.14 -22.03
C ILE A 73 26.95 -0.02 -22.50
N GLY A 74 25.97 -0.45 -21.70
CA GLY A 74 25.18 -1.63 -22.05
C GLY A 74 24.06 -1.98 -21.08
N PHE A 75 23.31 -3.02 -21.46
CA PHE A 75 22.23 -3.59 -20.68
C PHE A 75 22.66 -4.95 -20.10
N PHE A 76 22.23 -5.22 -18.88
CA PHE A 76 22.53 -6.47 -18.20
C PHE A 76 21.40 -6.86 -17.24
N LEU A 77 21.35 -8.15 -16.91
CA LEU A 77 20.45 -8.70 -15.90
C LEU A 77 21.22 -9.02 -14.62
N LEU A 78 20.56 -8.75 -13.49
CA LEU A 78 21.09 -9.01 -12.17
C LEU A 78 20.03 -9.71 -11.32
N TRP A 79 20.37 -10.88 -10.77
CA TRP A 79 19.45 -11.78 -10.04
C TRP A 79 19.31 -11.49 -8.54
N ASP A 80 20.20 -10.71 -7.93
CA ASP A 80 20.29 -10.59 -6.47
C ASP A 80 20.14 -9.12 -6.03
N GLN A 81 19.10 -8.84 -5.24
CA GLN A 81 18.82 -7.52 -4.68
C GLN A 81 19.97 -6.99 -3.82
N THR A 82 20.68 -7.85 -3.09
CA THR A 82 21.81 -7.45 -2.26
C THR A 82 23.02 -7.04 -3.10
N LEU A 83 23.20 -7.67 -4.25
CA LEU A 83 24.20 -7.27 -5.23
C LEU A 83 23.87 -5.92 -5.85
N ILE A 84 22.59 -5.58 -6.08
CA ILE A 84 22.20 -4.26 -6.59
C ILE A 84 22.65 -3.15 -5.65
N GLN A 85 22.35 -3.26 -4.35
CA GLN A 85 22.74 -2.23 -3.39
C GLN A 85 24.27 -2.12 -3.26
N ARG A 86 24.98 -3.26 -3.24
CA ARG A 86 26.45 -3.26 -3.23
C ARG A 86 27.04 -2.65 -4.48
N VAL A 87 26.50 -2.98 -5.65
CA VAL A 87 26.88 -2.41 -6.94
C VAL A 87 26.69 -0.90 -6.95
N LEU A 88 25.53 -0.40 -6.50
CA LEU A 88 25.25 1.03 -6.48
C LEU A 88 26.24 1.75 -5.56
N LEU A 89 26.51 1.19 -4.38
CA LEU A 89 27.51 1.72 -3.46
C LEU A 89 28.93 1.69 -4.05
N GLU A 90 29.31 0.61 -4.72
CA GLU A 90 30.63 0.46 -5.33
C GLU A 90 30.83 1.46 -6.49
N VAL A 91 29.82 1.63 -7.34
CA VAL A 91 29.84 2.62 -8.44
C VAL A 91 29.91 4.05 -7.89
N GLU A 92 29.30 4.31 -6.74
CA GLU A 92 29.34 5.63 -6.08
C GLU A 92 30.71 5.88 -5.40
N GLN A 93 31.31 4.85 -4.81
CA GLN A 93 32.59 4.96 -4.09
C GLN A 93 33.81 4.91 -5.02
N ASN A 94 33.74 4.14 -6.11
CA ASN A 94 34.85 3.88 -7.03
C ASN A 94 34.48 4.32 -8.46
N PRO A 95 34.82 5.55 -8.87
CA PRO A 95 34.44 6.08 -10.19
C PRO A 95 35.13 5.38 -11.36
N ASP A 96 36.21 4.62 -11.11
CA ASP A 96 36.91 3.82 -12.12
C ASP A 96 36.30 2.40 -12.29
N PHE A 97 35.42 1.99 -11.37
CA PHE A 97 34.75 0.70 -11.43
C PHE A 97 33.66 0.73 -12.50
N CYS A 98 33.78 -0.14 -13.52
CA CYS A 98 32.73 -0.35 -14.49
C CYS A 98 32.02 -1.67 -14.23
N ILE A 99 30.73 -1.59 -13.95
CA ILE A 99 29.91 -2.78 -13.72
C ILE A 99 29.85 -3.69 -14.95
N VAL A 100 29.92 -3.14 -16.17
CA VAL A 100 29.85 -3.91 -17.43
C VAL A 100 31.03 -4.90 -17.55
N ASP A 101 32.16 -4.61 -16.92
CA ASP A 101 33.36 -5.46 -16.95
C ASP A 101 33.29 -6.62 -15.92
N SER A 102 32.26 -6.67 -15.08
CA SER A 102 32.13 -7.66 -14.01
C SER A 102 31.66 -9.03 -14.51
N ILE A 103 32.33 -10.08 -14.05
CA ILE A 103 32.08 -11.49 -14.43
C ILE A 103 30.78 -12.03 -13.78
N PHE A 104 30.25 -11.35 -12.77
CA PHE A 104 29.09 -11.81 -11.98
C PHE A 104 27.73 -11.40 -12.56
N LEU A 105 27.68 -10.95 -13.81
CA LEU A 105 26.48 -10.42 -14.45
C LEU A 105 26.14 -11.17 -15.73
N SER A 106 24.84 -11.27 -16.01
CA SER A 106 24.37 -11.68 -17.33
C SER A 106 24.32 -10.45 -18.23
N LEU A 107 25.48 -10.09 -18.81
CA LEU A 107 25.57 -9.05 -19.84
C LEU A 107 24.73 -9.43 -21.06
N LEU A 108 23.82 -8.54 -21.48
CA LEU A 108 22.95 -8.79 -22.63
C LEU A 108 23.60 -8.31 -23.92
N PHE A 109 23.94 -7.02 -23.96
CA PHE A 109 24.66 -6.37 -25.05
C PHE A 109 25.26 -5.04 -24.61
N THR A 110 26.27 -4.62 -25.35
CA THR A 110 26.91 -3.32 -25.22
C THR A 110 26.60 -2.44 -26.44
N PHE A 111 26.92 -1.15 -26.36
CA PHE A 111 26.73 -0.26 -27.49
C PHE A 111 27.69 -0.56 -28.66
N ARG A 112 28.74 -1.34 -28.42
CA ARG A 112 29.62 -1.86 -29.47
C ARG A 112 28.91 -2.83 -30.40
N ASP A 113 27.91 -3.55 -29.88
CA ASP A 113 27.15 -4.57 -30.62
C ASP A 113 26.03 -3.94 -31.49
N ILE A 114 25.81 -2.62 -31.34
CA ILE A 114 24.78 -1.89 -32.06
C ILE A 114 25.33 -1.45 -33.44
N PRO A 115 24.71 -1.86 -34.55
CA PRO A 115 25.17 -1.46 -35.87
C PRO A 115 24.97 0.05 -36.09
N ALA A 116 26.02 0.77 -36.49
CA ALA A 116 26.03 2.22 -36.67
C ALA A 116 25.01 2.77 -37.70
N LYS A 117 24.37 1.91 -38.51
CA LYS A 117 23.44 2.29 -39.60
C LYS A 117 21.95 2.18 -39.25
N HIS A 118 21.59 1.62 -38.10
CA HIS A 118 20.17 1.45 -37.75
C HIS A 118 19.72 2.49 -36.71
N SER A 119 18.70 3.27 -37.04
CA SER A 119 18.05 4.23 -36.13
C SER A 119 17.26 3.56 -35.00
N SER A 120 16.97 2.26 -35.16
CA SER A 120 16.33 1.42 -34.16
C SER A 120 16.80 -0.03 -34.27
N PHE A 121 16.93 -0.72 -33.16
CA PHE A 121 17.25 -2.14 -33.10
C PHE A 121 16.42 -2.85 -32.04
N ASN A 122 16.20 -4.16 -32.21
CA ASN A 122 15.45 -5.00 -31.29
C ASN A 122 16.23 -6.30 -31.06
N LEU A 123 16.54 -6.59 -29.80
CA LEU A 123 17.23 -7.79 -29.37
C LEU A 123 16.34 -8.55 -28.38
N SER A 124 16.30 -9.88 -28.52
CA SER A 124 15.53 -10.76 -27.64
C SER A 124 16.45 -11.83 -27.06
N TYR A 125 16.30 -12.08 -25.76
CA TYR A 125 17.15 -12.98 -24.98
C TYR A 125 16.28 -13.98 -24.22
N PRO A 126 16.45 -15.29 -24.46
CA PRO A 126 15.80 -16.30 -23.64
C PRO A 126 16.44 -16.34 -22.26
N VAL A 127 15.61 -16.36 -21.21
CA VAL A 127 16.03 -16.53 -19.83
C VAL A 127 15.66 -17.95 -19.41
N THR A 128 16.67 -18.81 -19.33
CA THR A 128 16.49 -20.26 -19.07
C THR A 128 16.54 -20.62 -17.59
N TYR A 129 17.18 -19.79 -16.77
CA TYR A 129 17.28 -20.00 -15.33
C TYR A 129 16.15 -19.26 -14.60
N PRO A 130 15.31 -19.98 -13.84
CA PRO A 130 14.17 -19.39 -13.17
C PRO A 130 14.62 -18.65 -11.90
N ASP A 131 14.53 -17.33 -11.91
CA ASP A 131 14.84 -16.46 -10.77
C ASP A 131 14.19 -15.07 -10.97
N GLU A 132 14.35 -14.19 -9.99
CA GLU A 132 13.96 -12.79 -10.08
C GLU A 132 15.10 -11.91 -10.59
N TYR A 133 14.94 -11.41 -11.81
CA TYR A 133 15.96 -10.58 -12.43
C TYR A 133 15.54 -9.11 -12.45
N THR A 134 16.50 -8.24 -12.22
CA THR A 134 16.37 -6.80 -12.48
C THR A 134 17.09 -6.48 -13.78
N LEU A 135 16.42 -5.76 -14.68
CA LEU A 135 17.00 -5.19 -15.88
C LEU A 135 17.62 -3.84 -15.54
N LEU A 136 18.91 -3.70 -15.83
CA LEU A 136 19.67 -2.47 -15.63
C LEU A 136 20.34 -2.03 -16.92
N PHE A 137 20.56 -0.72 -17.00
CA PHE A 137 21.45 -0.09 -17.95
C PHE A 137 22.60 0.54 -17.20
N ALA A 138 23.83 0.35 -17.68
CA ALA A 138 25.00 1.04 -17.16
C ALA A 138 25.68 1.90 -18.21
N ASN A 139 26.19 3.03 -17.74
CA ASN A 139 27.03 3.94 -18.46
C ASN A 139 28.29 4.23 -17.64
N CYS A 140 29.37 3.50 -17.90
CA CYS A 140 30.63 3.68 -17.19
C CYS A 140 31.53 4.76 -17.82
N ASN A 141 31.09 5.44 -18.89
CA ASN A 141 31.91 6.48 -19.51
C ASN A 141 31.74 7.79 -18.73
N PRO A 142 32.82 8.35 -18.15
CA PRO A 142 32.73 9.56 -17.36
C PRO A 142 32.30 10.74 -18.22
N GLN A 143 31.40 11.58 -17.69
CA GLN A 143 30.89 12.79 -18.37
C GLN A 143 30.24 12.52 -19.73
N SER A 144 29.65 11.34 -19.90
CA SER A 144 28.86 10.99 -21.08
C SER A 144 27.37 11.09 -20.77
N PHE A 145 26.62 11.58 -21.75
CA PHE A 145 25.18 11.78 -21.70
C PHE A 145 24.52 10.91 -22.77
N VAL A 146 23.60 10.05 -22.34
CA VAL A 146 22.89 9.13 -23.22
C VAL A 146 21.48 9.65 -23.45
N THR A 147 21.06 9.61 -24.72
CA THR A 147 19.68 9.84 -25.13
C THR A 147 19.22 8.63 -25.93
N MET A 148 18.13 8.01 -25.51
CA MET A 148 17.54 6.86 -26.21
C MET A 148 16.09 6.64 -25.80
N ASP A 149 15.31 6.06 -26.71
CA ASP A 149 13.97 5.57 -26.44
C ASP A 149 14.02 4.05 -26.33
N VAL A 150 13.69 3.51 -25.15
CA VAL A 150 13.85 2.10 -24.81
C VAL A 150 12.48 1.48 -24.55
N ARG A 151 12.13 0.47 -25.33
CA ARG A 151 10.94 -0.36 -25.14
C ARG A 151 11.36 -1.71 -24.60
N THR A 152 10.81 -2.11 -23.46
CA THR A 152 11.11 -3.38 -22.79
C THR A 152 9.87 -4.26 -22.72
N GLU A 153 10.03 -5.53 -23.10
CA GLU A 153 8.99 -6.55 -23.01
C GLU A 153 9.55 -7.75 -22.24
N LEU A 154 8.98 -8.03 -21.08
CA LEU A 154 9.36 -9.15 -20.20
C LEU A 154 8.14 -10.05 -20.04
N TYR A 155 8.28 -11.33 -20.36
CA TYR A 155 7.20 -12.30 -20.27
C TYR A 155 7.71 -13.73 -20.08
N ASN A 156 6.85 -14.58 -19.54
CA ASN A 156 7.03 -16.03 -19.48
C ASN A 156 6.10 -16.71 -20.51
N ILE A 157 6.44 -17.94 -20.94
CA ILE A 157 5.62 -18.71 -21.88
C ILE A 157 5.05 -19.94 -21.15
N TYR A 158 3.72 -20.03 -21.02
CA TYR A 158 3.08 -21.10 -20.24
C TYR A 158 2.73 -22.34 -21.10
N ASP A 159 2.23 -22.15 -22.33
CA ASP A 159 1.78 -23.22 -23.24
C ASP A 159 2.34 -23.03 -24.67
N GLU A 160 3.66 -22.92 -24.80
CA GLU A 160 4.44 -22.64 -26.04
C GLU A 160 4.05 -21.37 -26.84
N THR A 161 2.87 -20.80 -26.59
CA THR A 161 2.22 -19.75 -27.40
C THR A 161 1.67 -18.63 -26.53
N THR A 162 1.18 -18.96 -25.33
CA THR A 162 0.59 -17.97 -24.41
C THR A 162 1.67 -17.24 -23.63
N LYS A 163 1.77 -15.93 -23.85
CA LYS A 163 2.65 -15.03 -23.08
C LYS A 163 1.98 -14.58 -21.79
N ASP A 164 2.71 -14.69 -20.69
CA ASP A 164 2.35 -14.12 -19.39
C ASP A 164 3.29 -12.94 -19.08
N TYR A 165 2.75 -11.72 -19.14
CA TYR A 165 3.51 -10.49 -18.89
C TYR A 165 3.57 -10.11 -17.41
N LEU A 166 2.98 -10.89 -16.51
CA LEU A 166 3.17 -10.76 -15.07
C LEU A 166 4.38 -11.59 -14.62
N SER A 167 5.12 -11.03 -13.66
CA SER A 167 6.14 -11.77 -12.92
C SER A 167 5.50 -12.97 -12.23
N VAL A 168 6.22 -14.09 -12.11
CA VAL A 168 5.73 -15.34 -11.50
C VAL A 168 5.06 -15.10 -10.15
N GLY A 169 5.70 -14.30 -9.29
CA GLY A 169 5.19 -13.96 -7.97
C GLY A 169 3.89 -13.15 -7.97
N LEU A 170 3.50 -12.57 -9.12
CA LEU A 170 2.30 -11.74 -9.28
C LEU A 170 1.17 -12.44 -10.01
N THR A 171 1.43 -13.58 -10.67
CA THR A 171 0.47 -14.31 -11.52
C THR A 171 -0.80 -14.75 -10.77
N LYS A 172 -0.74 -14.90 -9.43
CA LYS A 172 -1.88 -15.27 -8.57
C LYS A 172 -2.76 -14.09 -8.17
N LEU A 173 -2.29 -12.87 -8.33
CA LEU A 173 -2.95 -11.67 -7.80
C LEU A 173 -4.31 -11.34 -8.45
N PRO A 174 -4.53 -11.54 -9.77
CA PRO A 174 -5.86 -11.35 -10.35
C PRO A 174 -6.95 -12.16 -9.61
N SER A 175 -6.67 -13.45 -9.38
CA SER A 175 -7.61 -14.33 -8.67
C SER A 175 -7.74 -13.95 -7.18
N LEU A 176 -6.64 -13.60 -6.52
CA LEU A 176 -6.65 -13.18 -5.12
C LEU A 176 -7.58 -11.96 -4.91
N TYR A 177 -7.41 -10.91 -5.69
CA TYR A 177 -8.23 -9.70 -5.55
C TYR A 177 -9.68 -9.91 -5.96
N LEU A 178 -9.95 -10.79 -6.93
CA LEU A 178 -11.32 -11.18 -7.26
C LEU A 178 -12.00 -11.86 -6.06
N ILE A 179 -11.31 -12.80 -5.40
CA ILE A 179 -11.82 -13.48 -4.20
C ILE A 179 -12.06 -12.47 -3.06
N ILE A 180 -11.10 -11.57 -2.82
CA ILE A 180 -11.22 -10.55 -1.78
C ILE A 180 -12.37 -9.58 -2.08
N SER A 181 -12.57 -9.19 -3.34
CA SER A 181 -13.72 -8.39 -3.78
C SER A 181 -15.04 -9.09 -3.45
N LEU A 182 -15.16 -10.39 -3.74
CA LEU A 182 -16.34 -11.19 -3.39
C LEU A 182 -16.56 -11.26 -1.87
N ILE A 183 -15.51 -11.36 -1.07
CA ILE A 183 -15.59 -11.31 0.40
C ILE A 183 -16.17 -9.96 0.84
N TYR A 184 -15.68 -8.84 0.29
CA TYR A 184 -16.21 -7.51 0.61
C TYR A 184 -17.67 -7.31 0.15
N ILE A 185 -18.09 -7.89 -0.98
CA ILE A 185 -19.49 -7.88 -1.43
C ILE A 185 -20.39 -8.61 -0.42
N ASN A 186 -19.97 -9.79 0.05
CA ASN A 186 -20.70 -10.53 1.08
C ASN A 186 -20.76 -9.74 2.39
N PHE A 187 -19.64 -9.13 2.78
CA PHE A 187 -19.58 -8.29 3.96
C PHE A 187 -20.52 -7.08 3.85
N LEU A 188 -20.57 -6.41 2.68
CA LEU A 188 -21.50 -5.33 2.41
C LEU A 188 -22.96 -5.80 2.52
N ALA A 189 -23.30 -6.98 1.98
CA ALA A 189 -24.64 -7.54 2.10
C ALA A 189 -25.04 -7.79 3.57
N ILE A 190 -24.12 -8.30 4.39
CA ILE A 190 -24.33 -8.47 5.83
C ILE A 190 -24.52 -7.11 6.51
N TRP A 191 -23.68 -6.13 6.21
CA TRP A 191 -23.78 -4.78 6.78
C TRP A 191 -25.11 -4.12 6.45
N ILE A 192 -25.55 -4.19 5.19
CA ILE A 192 -26.85 -3.68 4.74
C ILE A 192 -27.99 -4.33 5.53
N ARG A 193 -27.96 -5.65 5.73
CA ARG A 193 -28.96 -6.37 6.55
C ARG A 193 -28.97 -5.88 8.00
N VAL A 194 -27.81 -5.67 8.61
CA VAL A 194 -27.68 -5.13 9.97
C VAL A 194 -28.27 -3.72 10.06
N CYS A 195 -27.95 -2.84 9.10
CA CYS A 195 -28.52 -1.49 9.05
C CYS A 195 -30.04 -1.50 8.86
N PHE A 196 -30.59 -2.39 8.02
CA PHE A 196 -32.04 -2.50 7.84
C PHE A 196 -32.75 -2.99 9.10
N LYS A 197 -32.17 -3.99 9.79
CA LYS A 197 -32.73 -4.52 11.05
C LYS A 197 -32.78 -3.43 12.12
N ASN A 198 -31.72 -2.64 12.24
CA ASN A 198 -31.56 -1.61 13.28
C ASN A 198 -31.77 -0.20 12.73
N ARG A 199 -32.72 -0.01 11.80
CA ARG A 199 -32.91 1.25 11.03
C ARG A 199 -33.06 2.50 11.90
N ARG A 200 -33.56 2.37 13.13
CA ARG A 200 -33.73 3.48 14.08
C ARG A 200 -32.39 3.99 14.63
N SER A 201 -31.40 3.12 14.73
CA SER A 201 -30.03 3.44 15.17
C SER A 201 -29.08 3.69 14.01
N VAL A 202 -29.56 3.82 12.77
CA VAL A 202 -28.69 4.14 11.63
C VAL A 202 -28.42 5.64 11.58
N HIS A 203 -27.15 6.02 11.74
CA HIS A 203 -26.68 7.39 11.56
C HIS A 203 -25.83 7.53 10.29
N ARG A 204 -25.50 8.77 9.92
CA ARG A 204 -24.74 9.09 8.70
C ARG A 204 -23.39 8.36 8.61
N ILE A 205 -22.76 8.08 9.76
CA ILE A 205 -21.50 7.31 9.80
C ILE A 205 -21.66 5.90 9.25
N HIS A 206 -22.78 5.21 9.52
CA HIS A 206 -23.02 3.86 9.01
C HIS A 206 -23.21 3.83 7.50
N LEU A 207 -23.77 4.91 6.93
CA LEU A 207 -23.85 5.09 5.48
C LEU A 207 -22.46 5.34 4.88
N LEU A 208 -21.61 6.14 5.54
CA LEU A 208 -20.22 6.33 5.13
C LEU A 208 -19.41 5.04 5.23
N MET A 209 -19.62 4.24 6.27
CA MET A 209 -19.03 2.90 6.42
C MET A 209 -19.52 1.94 5.31
N GLY A 210 -20.80 1.99 4.94
CA GLY A 210 -21.31 1.22 3.79
C GLY A 210 -20.69 1.68 2.46
N ALA A 211 -20.52 2.98 2.27
CA ALA A 211 -19.84 3.54 1.11
C ALA A 211 -18.36 3.11 1.05
N LEU A 212 -17.67 3.10 2.19
CA LEU A 212 -16.30 2.60 2.33
C LEU A 212 -16.20 1.13 1.88
N LEU A 213 -17.07 0.23 2.37
CA LEU A 213 -17.09 -1.17 1.92
C LEU A 213 -17.35 -1.32 0.43
N THR A 214 -18.24 -0.49 -0.11
CA THR A 214 -18.57 -0.51 -1.54
C THR A 214 -17.35 -0.11 -2.37
N MET A 215 -16.67 0.98 -2.00
CA MET A 215 -15.47 1.44 -2.71
C MET A 215 -14.32 0.44 -2.59
N GLN A 216 -14.16 -0.20 -1.43
CA GLN A 216 -13.19 -1.29 -1.23
C GLN A 216 -13.48 -2.50 -2.13
N ALA A 217 -14.74 -2.92 -2.27
CA ALA A 217 -15.10 -4.03 -3.13
C ALA A 217 -14.83 -3.73 -4.62
N VAL A 218 -15.21 -2.54 -5.07
CA VAL A 218 -15.01 -2.09 -6.45
C VAL A 218 -13.53 -1.89 -6.77
N SER A 219 -12.76 -1.28 -5.87
CA SER A 219 -11.31 -1.08 -6.09
C SER A 219 -10.57 -2.42 -6.25
N MET A 220 -10.92 -3.44 -5.45
CA MET A 220 -10.36 -4.79 -5.57
C MET A 220 -10.76 -5.46 -6.88
N PHE A 221 -12.00 -5.28 -7.33
CA PHE A 221 -12.44 -5.79 -8.63
C PHE A 221 -11.67 -5.13 -9.79
N CYS A 222 -11.51 -3.81 -9.76
CA CYS A 222 -10.74 -3.09 -10.78
C CYS A 222 -9.28 -3.53 -10.80
N ASN A 223 -8.65 -3.72 -9.63
CA ASN A 223 -7.27 -4.23 -9.52
C ASN A 223 -7.13 -5.66 -10.08
N ALA A 224 -8.14 -6.52 -9.85
CA ALA A 224 -8.17 -7.86 -10.42
C ALA A 224 -8.20 -7.82 -11.96
N GLU A 225 -9.10 -7.00 -12.53
CA GLU A 225 -9.26 -6.88 -13.98
C GLU A 225 -8.06 -6.20 -14.65
N GLU A 226 -7.49 -5.15 -14.04
CA GLU A 226 -6.25 -4.53 -14.50
C GLU A 226 -5.13 -5.56 -14.62
N ARG A 227 -4.86 -6.30 -13.53
CA ARG A 227 -3.79 -7.31 -13.53
C ARG A 227 -4.08 -8.44 -14.50
N ARG A 228 -5.34 -8.82 -14.69
CA ARG A 228 -5.74 -9.81 -15.69
C ARG A 228 -5.46 -9.34 -17.12
N HIS A 229 -5.75 -8.08 -17.44
CA HIS A 229 -5.48 -7.50 -18.76
C HIS A 229 -3.98 -7.34 -19.00
N VAL A 230 -3.24 -6.86 -17.99
CA VAL A 230 -1.77 -6.76 -18.05
C VAL A 230 -1.16 -8.14 -18.25
N LYS A 231 -1.63 -9.17 -17.55
CA LYS A 231 -1.19 -10.56 -17.71
C LYS A 231 -1.28 -11.03 -19.17
N ALA A 232 -2.40 -10.75 -19.82
CA ALA A 232 -2.70 -11.26 -21.15
C ALA A 232 -2.10 -10.42 -22.29
N THR A 233 -2.10 -9.09 -22.17
CA THR A 233 -1.75 -8.17 -23.27
C THR A 233 -0.45 -7.41 -23.03
N GLY A 234 0.06 -7.40 -21.80
CA GLY A 234 1.17 -6.56 -21.38
C GLY A 234 0.80 -5.10 -21.14
N THR A 235 -0.48 -4.72 -21.30
CA THR A 235 -0.98 -3.34 -21.12
C THR A 235 -2.29 -3.32 -20.31
N PRO A 236 -2.60 -2.23 -19.57
CA PRO A 236 -3.76 -2.20 -18.68
C PRO A 236 -5.05 -1.77 -19.40
N GLN A 237 -4.96 -1.26 -20.63
CA GLN A 237 -6.10 -0.82 -21.47
C GLN A 237 -7.08 0.15 -20.75
N GLY A 238 -6.60 0.97 -19.81
CA GLY A 238 -7.39 1.97 -19.07
C GLY A 238 -8.02 1.47 -17.75
N TRP A 239 -7.89 0.19 -17.42
CA TRP A 239 -8.34 -0.35 -16.13
C TRP A 239 -7.55 0.22 -14.94
N ASP A 240 -6.30 0.59 -15.17
CA ASP A 240 -5.40 1.23 -14.23
C ASP A 240 -5.95 2.57 -13.71
N VAL A 241 -6.46 3.41 -14.61
CA VAL A 241 -7.11 4.67 -14.23
C VAL A 241 -8.30 4.41 -13.32
N THR A 242 -9.12 3.41 -13.65
CA THR A 242 -10.31 3.06 -12.88
C THR A 242 -9.93 2.54 -11.49
N PHE A 243 -8.93 1.66 -11.42
CA PHE A 243 -8.35 1.18 -10.16
C PHE A 243 -7.84 2.33 -9.30
N TYR A 244 -7.05 3.25 -9.86
CA TYR A 244 -6.51 4.39 -9.13
C TYR A 244 -7.58 5.29 -8.56
N VAL A 245 -8.63 5.58 -9.33
CA VAL A 245 -9.77 6.40 -8.88
C VAL A 245 -10.47 5.76 -7.69
N PHE A 246 -10.84 4.49 -7.77
CA PHE A 246 -11.53 3.82 -6.66
C PHE A 246 -10.62 3.60 -5.45
N ARG A 247 -9.34 3.31 -5.67
CA ARG A 247 -8.33 3.22 -4.60
C ARG A 247 -8.19 4.54 -3.85
N PHE A 248 -8.11 5.66 -4.57
CA PHE A 248 -8.03 7.00 -3.99
C PHE A 248 -9.28 7.35 -3.18
N ILE A 249 -10.47 7.17 -3.75
CA ILE A 249 -11.73 7.43 -3.04
C ILE A 249 -11.79 6.59 -1.76
N ASN A 250 -11.41 5.32 -1.83
CA ASN A 250 -11.38 4.42 -0.69
C ASN A 250 -10.38 4.87 0.40
N SER A 251 -9.16 5.26 0.01
CA SER A 251 -8.11 5.80 0.88
C SER A 251 -8.62 7.02 1.68
N VAL A 252 -9.21 8.00 0.99
CA VAL A 252 -9.78 9.20 1.62
C VAL A 252 -10.99 8.87 2.49
N LEU A 253 -11.89 7.98 2.05
CA LEU A 253 -13.05 7.56 2.85
C LEU A 253 -12.63 6.85 4.14
N LEU A 254 -11.61 5.99 4.09
CA LEU A 254 -11.08 5.29 5.26
C LEU A 254 -10.55 6.29 6.28
N PHE A 255 -9.78 7.28 5.81
CA PHE A 255 -9.26 8.34 6.66
C PHE A 255 -10.39 9.14 7.32
N ILE A 256 -11.37 9.58 6.53
CA ILE A 256 -12.53 10.33 7.03
C ILE A 256 -13.31 9.52 8.06
N VAL A 257 -13.68 8.27 7.75
CA VAL A 257 -14.44 7.40 8.66
C VAL A 257 -13.66 7.19 9.97
N THR A 258 -12.36 6.91 9.90
CA THR A 258 -11.52 6.68 11.09
C THR A 258 -11.46 7.93 11.96
N VAL A 259 -11.28 9.12 11.37
CA VAL A 259 -11.26 10.39 12.12
C VAL A 259 -12.64 10.71 12.71
N LEU A 260 -13.73 10.49 11.97
CA LEU A 260 -15.09 10.76 12.44
C LEU A 260 -15.47 9.85 13.61
N ILE A 261 -15.10 8.56 13.53
CA ILE A 261 -15.24 7.62 14.63
C ILE A 261 -14.37 8.08 15.81
N GLY A 262 -13.11 8.40 15.55
CA GLY A 262 -12.16 8.87 16.56
C GLY A 262 -12.57 10.16 17.28
N ALA A 263 -13.27 11.06 16.60
CA ALA A 263 -13.84 12.29 17.16
C ALA A 263 -15.19 12.09 17.87
N GLY A 264 -15.77 10.88 17.84
CA GLY A 264 -17.05 10.59 18.49
C GLY A 264 -18.26 11.22 17.79
N TRP A 265 -18.18 11.49 16.48
CA TRP A 265 -19.22 12.16 15.69
C TRP A 265 -20.55 11.39 15.63
N TRP A 266 -20.53 10.11 15.97
CA TRP A 266 -21.70 9.23 16.10
C TRP A 266 -22.58 9.54 17.33
N TYR A 267 -22.00 10.04 18.44
CA TYR A 267 -22.70 10.11 19.73
C TYR A 267 -22.75 11.51 20.37
N LEU A 268 -21.78 12.39 20.07
CA LEU A 268 -21.55 13.58 20.91
C LEU A 268 -22.04 14.91 20.34
N LYS A 269 -21.95 15.20 19.02
CA LYS A 269 -22.55 16.41 18.38
C LYS A 269 -22.75 16.24 16.87
N PRO A 270 -23.88 16.70 16.27
CA PRO A 270 -24.11 16.64 14.82
C PRO A 270 -23.18 17.54 13.99
N PHE A 271 -22.41 18.43 14.63
CA PHE A 271 -21.46 19.32 13.98
C PHE A 271 -20.03 19.07 14.47
N LEU A 272 -19.12 18.84 13.51
CA LEU A 272 -17.67 18.82 13.77
C LEU A 272 -17.27 20.14 14.42
N GLN A 273 -16.50 20.06 15.51
CA GLN A 273 -15.96 21.26 16.14
C GLN A 273 -15.06 22.00 15.14
N LYS A 274 -14.94 23.32 15.30
CA LYS A 274 -14.07 24.16 14.44
C LYS A 274 -12.65 23.57 14.35
N LYS A 275 -12.14 22.98 15.45
CA LYS A 275 -10.84 22.32 15.53
C LYS A 275 -10.74 21.06 14.66
N GLU A 276 -11.71 20.15 14.75
CA GLU A 276 -11.74 18.89 13.97
C GLU A 276 -11.93 19.14 12.48
N ASN A 277 -12.74 20.15 12.13
CA ASN A 277 -12.93 20.55 10.74
C ASN A 277 -11.66 21.18 10.14
N ILE A 278 -10.89 21.94 10.92
CA ILE A 278 -9.57 22.44 10.48
C ILE A 278 -8.58 21.29 10.34
N PHE A 279 -8.57 20.34 11.27
CA PHE A 279 -7.71 19.16 11.20
C PHE A 279 -7.96 18.35 9.92
N LEU A 280 -9.22 18.03 9.59
CA LEU A 280 -9.57 17.35 8.35
C LEU A 280 -9.18 18.16 7.11
N MET A 281 -9.39 19.48 7.12
CA MET A 281 -9.03 20.35 6.00
C MET A 281 -7.53 20.36 5.70
N ILE A 282 -6.67 20.18 6.70
CA ILE A 282 -5.22 20.10 6.53
C ILE A 282 -4.79 18.69 6.14
N MET A 283 -5.33 17.65 6.79
CA MET A 283 -4.87 16.28 6.58
C MET A 283 -5.36 15.64 5.27
N ILE A 284 -6.53 16.03 4.75
CA ILE A 284 -7.01 15.50 3.46
C ILE A 284 -6.04 15.84 2.30
N PRO A 285 -5.55 17.08 2.13
CA PRO A 285 -4.51 17.39 1.16
C PRO A 285 -3.25 16.56 1.31
N PHE A 286 -2.81 16.27 2.54
CA PHE A 286 -1.68 15.39 2.78
C PHE A 286 -2.01 13.96 2.31
N GLN A 287 -3.18 13.40 2.64
CA GLN A 287 -3.59 12.08 2.14
C GLN A 287 -3.55 12.01 0.61
N VAL A 288 -4.05 13.06 -0.05
CA VAL A 288 -4.06 13.18 -1.51
C VAL A 288 -2.65 13.20 -2.08
N LEU A 289 -1.73 13.93 -1.43
CA LEU A 289 -0.33 13.96 -1.84
C LEU A 289 0.30 12.57 -1.75
N SER A 290 0.00 11.77 -0.72
CA SER A 290 0.45 10.37 -0.64
C SER A 290 -0.09 9.53 -1.79
N ASP A 291 -1.40 9.62 -2.07
CA ASP A 291 -2.01 8.82 -3.12
C ASP A 291 -1.47 9.21 -4.51
N VAL A 292 -1.26 10.52 -4.77
CA VAL A 292 -0.65 11.02 -6.01
C VAL A 292 0.82 10.57 -6.11
N ALA A 293 1.60 10.68 -5.04
CA ALA A 293 2.99 10.25 -5.03
C ALA A 293 3.10 8.75 -5.32
N SER A 294 2.22 7.92 -4.76
CA SER A 294 2.15 6.48 -5.08
C SER A 294 1.89 6.23 -6.56
N ILE A 295 0.93 6.94 -7.17
CA ILE A 295 0.64 6.80 -8.62
C ILE A 295 1.86 7.20 -9.45
N VAL A 296 2.47 8.35 -9.16
CA VAL A 296 3.66 8.82 -9.90
C VAL A 296 4.81 7.81 -9.81
N MET A 297 5.02 7.19 -8.65
CA MET A 297 6.03 6.13 -8.49
C MET A 297 5.73 4.88 -9.31
N ASP A 298 4.48 4.40 -9.27
CA ASP A 298 4.03 3.21 -10.02
C ASP A 298 4.20 3.42 -11.54
N GLU A 299 3.83 4.61 -12.01
CA GLU A 299 3.84 4.99 -13.42
C GLU A 299 5.25 5.20 -13.96
N THR A 300 6.00 6.13 -13.35
CA THR A 300 7.33 6.52 -13.83
C THR A 300 8.36 5.41 -13.64
N GLY A 301 8.22 4.62 -12.56
CA GLY A 301 9.17 3.57 -12.19
C GLY A 301 10.57 4.08 -11.84
N PRO A 302 11.46 3.18 -11.38
CA PRO A 302 12.80 3.54 -10.91
C PRO A 302 13.73 4.06 -12.01
N SER A 303 13.31 3.99 -13.27
CA SER A 303 14.04 4.55 -14.41
C SER A 303 14.00 6.06 -14.45
N SER A 304 13.02 6.70 -13.81
CA SER A 304 12.94 8.16 -13.74
C SER A 304 13.97 8.74 -12.76
N LYS A 305 14.51 9.94 -13.06
CA LYS A 305 15.46 10.64 -12.17
C LYS A 305 14.81 11.05 -10.85
N ASP A 306 13.54 11.44 -10.90
CA ASP A 306 12.81 11.95 -9.73
C ASP A 306 12.17 10.84 -8.90
N TRP A 307 12.31 9.58 -9.29
CA TRP A 307 11.66 8.45 -8.61
C TRP A 307 12.05 8.35 -7.14
N ALA A 308 13.34 8.50 -6.81
CA ALA A 308 13.82 8.46 -5.43
C ALA A 308 13.23 9.60 -4.58
N THR A 309 13.13 10.80 -5.15
CA THR A 309 12.52 11.98 -4.51
C THR A 309 11.04 11.73 -4.23
N TRP A 310 10.28 11.23 -5.21
CA TRP A 310 8.86 10.88 -5.03
C TRP A 310 8.68 9.78 -3.99
N ASN A 311 9.57 8.79 -3.96
CA ASN A 311 9.57 7.75 -2.94
C ASN A 311 9.78 8.32 -1.53
N GLN A 312 10.74 9.22 -1.35
CA GLN A 312 10.94 9.91 -0.08
C GLN A 312 9.71 10.74 0.33
N VAL A 313 9.14 11.50 -0.60
CA VAL A 313 7.91 12.28 -0.37
C VAL A 313 6.77 11.37 0.06
N TYR A 314 6.52 10.28 -0.66
CA TYR A 314 5.49 9.30 -0.33
C TYR A 314 5.70 8.72 1.08
N MET A 315 6.90 8.21 1.38
CA MET A 315 7.20 7.57 2.67
C MET A 315 7.01 8.52 3.85
N VAL A 316 7.55 9.75 3.77
CA VAL A 316 7.44 10.74 4.85
C VAL A 316 5.99 11.19 5.02
N ASN A 317 5.30 11.47 3.92
CA ASN A 317 3.95 12.00 3.95
C ASN A 317 2.93 10.95 4.44
N ASP A 318 3.06 9.69 4.00
CA ASP A 318 2.26 8.57 4.50
C ASP A 318 2.48 8.36 6.01
N ALA A 319 3.74 8.39 6.48
CA ALA A 319 4.05 8.28 7.91
C ALA A 319 3.40 9.41 8.74
N ILE A 320 3.41 10.65 8.25
CA ILE A 320 2.74 11.79 8.91
C ILE A 320 1.23 11.55 8.98
N CYS A 321 0.58 11.17 7.86
CA CYS A 321 -0.86 10.93 7.81
C CYS A 321 -1.30 9.83 8.77
N ARG A 322 -0.56 8.72 8.79
CA ARG A 322 -0.81 7.59 9.70
C ARG A 322 -0.69 7.99 11.17
N CYS A 323 0.30 8.78 11.54
CA CYS A 323 0.43 9.27 12.92
C CYS A 323 -0.69 10.26 13.29
N ALA A 324 -1.06 11.14 12.36
CA ALA A 324 -2.05 12.19 12.59
C ALA A 324 -3.44 11.62 12.93
N VAL A 325 -3.84 10.49 12.33
CA VAL A 325 -5.16 9.87 12.57
C VAL A 325 -5.38 9.48 14.03
N LEU A 326 -4.31 9.28 14.81
CA LEU A 326 -4.37 8.95 16.23
C LEU A 326 -4.76 10.15 17.10
N PHE A 327 -4.49 11.38 16.64
CA PHE A 327 -4.69 12.59 17.45
C PHE A 327 -6.16 12.80 17.87
N PRO A 328 -7.17 12.73 16.97
CA PRO A 328 -8.58 12.81 17.36
C PRO A 328 -8.97 11.72 18.36
N ILE A 329 -8.47 10.49 18.19
CA ILE A 329 -8.79 9.36 19.07
C ILE A 329 -8.24 9.60 20.49
N VAL A 330 -6.96 10.00 20.59
CA VAL A 330 -6.32 10.31 21.89
C VAL A 330 -7.04 11.46 22.58
N TRP A 331 -7.43 12.49 21.82
CA TRP A 331 -8.19 13.62 22.35
C TRP A 331 -9.54 13.16 22.93
N SER A 332 -10.29 12.34 22.19
CA SER A 332 -11.56 11.78 22.66
C SER A 332 -11.40 10.91 23.89
N ILE A 333 -10.36 10.07 23.96
CA ILE A 333 -10.05 9.26 25.15
C ILE A 333 -9.81 10.16 26.37
N ARG A 334 -9.03 11.23 26.23
CA ARG A 334 -8.77 12.18 27.33
C ARG A 334 -10.05 12.86 27.79
N SER A 335 -10.89 13.30 26.85
CA SER A 335 -12.18 13.91 27.17
C SER A 335 -13.11 12.93 27.89
N LEU A 336 -13.22 11.70 27.40
CA LEU A 336 -14.06 10.66 28.01
C LEU A 336 -13.55 10.23 29.38
N LYS A 337 -12.22 10.20 29.58
CA LYS A 337 -11.61 9.90 30.88
C LYS A 337 -11.94 10.95 31.94
N GLU A 338 -12.10 12.21 31.53
CA GLU A 338 -12.53 13.25 32.45
C GLU A 338 -14.02 13.09 32.79
N SER A 339 -14.87 12.84 31.78
CA SER A 339 -16.30 12.63 31.97
C SER A 339 -16.65 11.34 32.72
N SER A 340 -15.83 10.28 32.60
CA SER A 340 -16.07 8.99 33.27
C SER A 340 -15.92 9.05 34.79
N LYS A 341 -15.31 10.11 35.34
CA LYS A 341 -15.24 10.31 36.80
C LYS A 341 -16.62 10.59 37.41
N THR A 342 -17.58 11.03 36.59
CA THR A 342 -18.91 11.48 37.01
C THR A 342 -20.05 10.75 36.32
N ASP A 343 -19.78 9.98 35.26
CA ASP A 343 -20.79 9.29 34.45
C ASP A 343 -20.31 7.89 34.02
N ASP A 344 -21.01 6.84 34.48
CA ASP A 344 -20.72 5.44 34.16
C ASP A 344 -20.83 5.16 32.64
N LYS A 345 -21.71 5.88 31.95
CA LYS A 345 -21.86 5.77 30.48
C LYS A 345 -20.62 6.26 29.76
N ALA A 346 -20.00 7.33 30.26
CA ALA A 346 -18.72 7.81 29.75
C ALA A 346 -17.59 6.80 30.02
N GLY A 347 -17.63 6.08 31.15
CA GLY A 347 -16.72 4.97 31.45
C GLY A 347 -16.80 3.82 30.44
N ARG A 348 -18.01 3.41 30.05
CA ARG A 348 -18.21 2.37 29.02
C ARG A 348 -17.67 2.82 27.65
N ASN A 349 -17.96 4.06 27.25
CA ASN A 349 -17.45 4.64 26.01
C ASN A 349 -15.93 4.77 26.01
N LEU A 350 -15.31 5.11 27.16
CA LEU A 350 -13.85 5.16 27.29
C LEU A 350 -13.20 3.80 26.98
N SER A 351 -13.79 2.70 27.46
CA SER A 351 -13.30 1.35 27.17
C SER A 351 -13.33 1.04 25.67
N LEU A 352 -14.45 1.37 25.01
CA LEU A 352 -14.62 1.18 23.56
C LEU A 352 -13.60 1.99 22.74
N PHE A 353 -13.43 3.28 23.05
CA PHE A 353 -12.45 4.12 22.36
C PHE A 353 -11.01 3.69 22.62
N THR A 354 -10.72 3.16 23.81
CA THR A 354 -9.40 2.62 24.16
C THR A 354 -9.10 1.33 23.38
N GLN A 355 -10.10 0.47 23.18
CA GLN A 355 -9.99 -0.69 22.27
C GLN A 355 -9.80 -0.25 20.82
N PHE A 356 -10.55 0.75 20.37
CA PHE A 356 -10.44 1.29 19.01
C PHE A 356 -9.06 1.90 18.75
N PHE A 357 -8.49 2.63 19.72
CA PHE A 357 -7.13 3.13 19.64
C PHE A 357 -6.11 2.00 19.43
N ARG A 358 -6.18 0.92 20.22
CA ARG A 358 -5.31 -0.25 20.03
C ARG A 358 -5.48 -0.89 18.66
N LEU A 359 -6.73 -1.01 18.18
CA LEU A 359 -7.04 -1.53 16.86
C LEU A 359 -6.41 -0.69 15.75
N VAL A 360 -6.57 0.63 15.81
CA VAL A 360 -6.00 1.56 14.81
C VAL A 360 -4.47 1.51 14.85
N VAL A 361 -3.84 1.55 16.03
CA VAL A 361 -2.38 1.40 16.15
C VAL A 361 -1.92 0.07 15.56
N GLY A 362 -2.61 -1.05 15.87
CA GLY A 362 -2.31 -2.35 15.28
C GLY A 362 -2.38 -2.32 13.75
N TYR A 363 -3.45 -1.79 13.18
CA TYR A 363 -3.63 -1.67 11.73
C TYR A 363 -2.54 -0.83 11.04
N LEU A 364 -2.11 0.28 11.64
CA LEU A 364 -1.14 1.18 11.02
C LEU A 364 0.28 0.59 10.92
N TRP A 365 0.65 -0.28 11.87
CA TRP A 365 2.04 -0.74 12.03
C TRP A 365 2.22 -2.24 11.78
N LEU A 366 1.29 -3.09 12.21
CA LEU A 366 1.44 -4.56 12.10
C LEU A 366 1.66 -5.04 10.66
N PRO A 367 0.92 -4.56 9.64
CA PRO A 367 1.14 -5.02 8.26
C PRO A 367 2.55 -4.74 7.78
N LYS A 368 3.14 -3.60 8.17
CA LYS A 368 4.49 -3.20 7.77
C LYS A 368 5.56 -4.03 8.47
N ILE A 369 5.38 -4.32 9.76
CA ILE A 369 6.25 -5.24 10.50
C ILE A 369 6.17 -6.66 9.91
N CYS A 370 4.97 -7.13 9.59
CA CYS A 370 4.77 -8.45 8.98
C CYS A 370 5.41 -8.54 7.60
N VAL A 371 5.21 -7.54 6.72
CA VAL A 371 5.83 -7.51 5.39
C VAL A 371 7.36 -7.51 5.48
N PHE A 372 7.93 -6.69 6.37
CA PHE A 372 9.38 -6.66 6.60
C PHE A 372 9.91 -8.02 7.07
N ALA A 373 9.21 -8.69 7.99
CA ALA A 373 9.59 -10.04 8.43
C ALA A 373 9.47 -11.09 7.32
N LEU A 374 8.43 -10.99 6.49
CA LEU A 374 8.19 -11.89 5.35
C LEU A 374 9.25 -11.73 4.25
N GLU A 375 9.84 -10.54 4.09
CA GLU A 375 10.86 -10.25 3.07
C GLU A 375 12.09 -11.16 3.20
N SER A 376 12.38 -11.65 4.42
CA SER A 376 13.51 -12.55 4.67
C SER A 376 13.21 -14.03 4.43
N ILE A 377 11.94 -14.39 4.18
CA ILE A 377 11.47 -15.79 4.15
C ILE A 377 10.82 -16.12 2.79
N VAL A 378 10.14 -15.15 2.19
CA VAL A 378 9.33 -15.35 0.99
C VAL A 378 10.21 -15.35 -0.25
N ASP A 379 10.18 -16.47 -0.97
CA ASP A 379 10.79 -16.62 -2.28
C ASP A 379 10.08 -15.78 -3.35
N TYR A 380 10.76 -15.46 -4.45
CA TYR A 380 10.24 -14.60 -5.52
C TYR A 380 8.96 -15.15 -6.17
N THR A 381 8.76 -16.47 -6.14
CA THR A 381 7.53 -17.13 -6.62
C THR A 381 6.31 -16.82 -5.76
N ASN A 382 6.51 -16.38 -4.52
CA ASN A 382 5.48 -16.15 -3.52
C ASN A 382 5.31 -14.68 -3.11
N ILE A 383 5.79 -13.73 -3.93
CA ILE A 383 5.63 -12.28 -3.71
C ILE A 383 4.15 -11.88 -3.48
N TRP A 384 3.19 -12.61 -4.06
CA TRP A 384 1.75 -12.39 -3.83
C TRP A 384 1.35 -12.44 -2.35
N VAL A 385 2.12 -13.13 -1.49
CA VAL A 385 1.88 -13.21 -0.05
C VAL A 385 1.93 -11.83 0.60
N PHE A 386 2.84 -10.93 0.18
CA PHE A 386 2.89 -9.57 0.70
C PHE A 386 1.58 -8.83 0.48
N SER A 387 1.05 -8.88 -0.75
CA SER A 387 -0.26 -8.30 -1.07
C SER A 387 -1.38 -8.97 -0.28
N ALA A 388 -1.35 -10.30 -0.13
CA ALA A 388 -2.35 -11.01 0.67
C ALA A 388 -2.34 -10.57 2.14
N THR A 389 -1.15 -10.43 2.75
CA THR A 389 -0.99 -9.97 4.13
C THR A 389 -1.53 -8.56 4.34
N GLU A 390 -1.26 -7.63 3.43
CA GLU A 390 -1.80 -6.25 3.50
C GLU A 390 -3.33 -6.25 3.40
N GLU A 391 -3.90 -7.02 2.47
CA GLU A 391 -5.36 -7.07 2.29
C GLU A 391 -6.09 -7.79 3.42
N ILE A 392 -5.54 -8.90 3.93
CA ILE A 392 -6.09 -9.63 5.08
C ILE A 392 -6.06 -8.73 6.32
N SER A 393 -4.99 -7.97 6.52
CA SER A 393 -4.91 -7.02 7.63
C SER A 393 -5.96 -5.92 7.52
N THR A 394 -6.19 -5.41 6.31
CA THR A 394 -7.24 -4.42 6.05
C THR A 394 -8.63 -5.00 6.28
N LEU A 395 -8.89 -6.23 5.82
CA LEU A 395 -10.15 -6.93 6.04
C LEU A 395 -10.40 -7.14 7.54
N LEU A 396 -9.40 -7.59 8.30
CA LEU A 396 -9.51 -7.78 9.75
C LEU A 396 -9.80 -6.45 10.46
N PHE A 397 -9.10 -5.38 10.08
CA PHE A 397 -9.37 -4.04 10.60
C PHE A 397 -10.84 -3.64 10.35
N TYR A 398 -11.35 -3.87 9.14
CA TYR A 398 -12.73 -3.53 8.80
C TYR A 398 -13.72 -4.39 9.59
N LEU A 399 -13.50 -5.70 9.70
CA LEU A 399 -14.39 -6.59 10.46
C LEU A 399 -14.53 -6.13 11.92
N VAL A 400 -13.41 -5.84 12.59
CA VAL A 400 -13.42 -5.39 13.99
C VAL A 400 -14.03 -3.99 14.11
N MET A 401 -13.63 -3.04 13.25
CA MET A 401 -14.18 -1.68 13.27
C MET A 401 -15.70 -1.67 13.07
N PHE A 402 -16.21 -2.42 12.09
CA PHE A 402 -17.64 -2.50 11.83
C PHE A 402 -18.40 -3.22 12.93
N PHE A 403 -17.79 -4.23 13.56
CA PHE A 403 -18.39 -4.90 14.70
C PHE A 403 -18.51 -3.99 15.92
N MET A 404 -17.46 -3.19 16.21
CA MET A 404 -17.42 -2.25 17.33
C MET A 404 -18.42 -1.11 17.16
N PHE A 405 -18.55 -0.58 15.94
CA PHE A 405 -19.39 0.58 15.62
C PHE A 405 -20.62 0.19 14.80
N ARG A 406 -21.21 -0.98 15.08
CA ARG A 406 -22.47 -1.39 14.45
C ARG A 406 -23.65 -0.58 15.03
N PRO A 407 -24.72 -0.34 14.26
CA PRO A 407 -25.96 0.18 14.82
C PRO A 407 -26.56 -0.85 15.77
N VAL A 408 -26.79 -0.51 17.04
CA VAL A 408 -27.75 -1.26 17.87
C VAL A 408 -28.66 -0.30 18.63
N GLU A 409 -29.88 -0.77 18.89
CA GLU A 409 -30.93 -0.04 19.60
C GLU A 409 -30.56 0.09 21.09
N GLU A 410 -30.73 1.28 21.65
CA GLU A 410 -30.32 1.61 23.03
C GLU A 410 -31.06 0.78 24.10
N ASP A 411 -32.16 0.10 23.75
CA ASP A 411 -33.03 -0.65 24.68
C ASP A 411 -32.57 -2.09 24.98
N HIS A 412 -31.47 -2.56 24.39
CA HIS A 412 -30.85 -3.82 24.77
C HIS A 412 -29.40 -3.58 25.20
N GLU A 413 -29.19 -3.63 26.52
CA GLU A 413 -27.89 -3.63 27.20
C GLU A 413 -26.85 -4.40 26.40
N TYR A 414 -25.78 -3.70 26.00
CA TYR A 414 -24.65 -4.31 25.33
C TYR A 414 -23.89 -5.19 26.30
N PHE A 415 -23.75 -6.45 25.90
CA PHE A 415 -22.91 -7.50 26.48
C PHE A 415 -21.65 -6.98 27.17
N VAL A 416 -21.63 -7.21 28.48
CA VAL A 416 -20.44 -7.44 29.27
C VAL A 416 -19.68 -8.61 28.62
N VAL A 417 -18.49 -8.35 28.07
CA VAL A 417 -17.48 -9.42 28.02
C VAL A 417 -16.99 -9.53 29.45
N ASP A 418 -17.41 -10.62 30.08
CA ASP A 418 -17.08 -11.03 31.43
C ASP A 418 -15.57 -10.93 31.65
N ASN A 419 -15.15 -9.91 32.40
CA ASN A 419 -13.83 -9.85 33.02
C ASN A 419 -13.92 -10.26 34.50
N GLU A 420 -14.94 -11.05 34.87
CA GLU A 420 -15.12 -11.56 36.23
C GLU A 420 -14.82 -13.07 36.39
N SER A 421 -14.38 -13.78 35.36
CA SER A 421 -14.09 -15.23 35.46
C SER A 421 -12.63 -15.59 35.78
N LEU A 422 -11.84 -14.69 36.39
CA LEU A 422 -10.49 -15.01 36.92
C LEU A 422 -10.35 -14.90 38.45
N ASN A 423 -11.46 -14.78 39.19
CA ASN A 423 -11.45 -14.89 40.66
C ASN A 423 -12.28 -16.09 41.15
N LEU A 424 -11.83 -17.32 40.86
CA LEU A 424 -12.07 -18.48 41.73
C LEU A 424 -10.83 -18.60 42.65
N LYS A 425 -10.86 -18.64 43.99
CA LYS A 425 -11.86 -18.95 45.00
C LYS A 425 -11.47 -18.19 46.28
N ALA A 426 -12.40 -17.50 46.92
CA ALA A 426 -12.38 -17.34 48.39
C ALA A 426 -13.44 -18.30 48.96
N ILE A 427 -12.98 -19.29 49.71
CA ILE A 427 -13.83 -20.27 50.40
C ILE A 427 -14.39 -19.60 51.66
N PRO A 428 -15.71 -19.58 51.90
CA PRO A 428 -16.24 -19.27 53.22
C PRO A 428 -16.40 -20.57 54.01
N THR A 429 -15.71 -20.69 55.14
CA THR A 429 -16.10 -21.60 56.22
C THR A 429 -16.42 -20.78 57.44
N GLY A 430 -17.70 -20.51 57.63
CA GLY A 430 -18.26 -20.33 58.96
C GLY A 430 -18.61 -21.71 59.52
N MET A 431 -18.18 -22.00 60.74
CA MET A 431 -18.80 -23.01 61.58
C MET A 431 -19.00 -22.39 62.96
N GLN A 432 -20.26 -22.42 63.37
CA GLN A 432 -20.84 -21.85 64.56
C GLN A 432 -20.73 -22.84 65.72
N THR A 433 -20.42 -22.37 66.92
CA THR A 433 -20.87 -23.00 68.18
C THR A 433 -21.07 -21.92 69.24
N ASP A 434 -22.14 -22.15 70.01
CA ASP A 434 -22.85 -21.25 70.89
C ASP A 434 -22.16 -20.91 72.22
N GLU A 435 -22.78 -19.90 72.86
CA GLU A 435 -23.24 -19.89 74.27
C GLU A 435 -22.50 -19.07 75.35
N HIS A 436 -23.38 -18.37 76.10
CA HIS A 436 -23.27 -17.63 77.37
C HIS A 436 -22.62 -16.22 77.37
N GLU A 437 -23.33 -15.10 77.56
CA GLU A 437 -24.20 -14.58 78.65
C GLU A 437 -23.43 -13.68 79.65
N VAL A 438 -24.09 -12.58 80.05
CA VAL A 438 -23.88 -11.71 81.24
C VAL A 438 -22.95 -10.48 81.13
N GLN A 439 -23.63 -9.33 80.96
CA GLN A 439 -23.58 -8.06 81.74
C GLN A 439 -22.29 -7.38 82.24
N GLU A 440 -22.34 -6.05 82.07
CA GLU A 440 -21.94 -4.96 82.99
C GLU A 440 -20.46 -4.72 83.36
N GLY A 441 -20.05 -3.47 83.16
CA GLY A 441 -19.44 -2.71 84.26
C GLY A 441 -18.01 -2.19 84.06
N ARG A 442 -17.92 -0.88 83.79
CA ARG A 442 -17.13 0.13 84.54
C ARG A 442 -15.63 -0.17 84.79
N TYR A 443 -14.74 0.61 84.16
CA TYR A 443 -14.02 1.76 84.74
C TYR A 443 -13.18 2.46 83.68
#